data_AF-A0A292YCQ9-F1
#
_entry.id   AF-A0A292YCQ9-F1
#
_cell.length_a   1.000
_cell.length_b   1.000
_cell.length_c   1.000
_cell.angle_alpha   90.00
_cell.angle_beta   90.00
_cell.angle_gamma   90.00
#
_symmetry.space_group_name_H-M   'P 1'
#
loop_
_entity.id
_entity.type
_entity.pdbx_description
1 polymer ?
#
loop_
_entity_poly.entity_id
_entity_poly.type
_entity_poly.pdbx_seq_one_letter_code
_entity_poly.pdbx_strand_id
1 'polypeptide(L)'
;MKYLNKLKAAVINEDIEKLKELIKEEISFSSIDEAKEINFYIKMAVNILEKEKEKLSSEMQKIKKLQKFNFENKKDLFNFKI
;
A
#
# COMPACT_ATOMS: atom_id res chain seq x y z
N MET A 1 11.59 21.24 9.78
CA MET A 1 10.53 20.94 10.78
C MET A 1 9.15 20.63 10.22
N LYS A 2 8.53 21.49 9.36
CA LYS A 2 7.16 21.21 8.85
C LYS A 2 7.06 19.87 8.11
N TYR A 3 8.02 19.55 7.25
CA TYR A 3 8.04 18.30 6.50
C TYR A 3 8.13 17.06 7.41
N LEU A 4 9.12 17.03 8.31
CA LEU A 4 9.30 15.92 9.25
C LEU A 4 8.05 15.68 10.11
N ASN A 5 7.41 16.73 10.63
CA ASN A 5 6.21 16.56 11.44
C ASN A 5 5.03 15.99 10.65
N LYS A 6 4.84 16.43 9.40
CA LYS A 6 3.83 15.85 8.51
C LYS A 6 4.13 14.38 8.21
N LEU A 7 5.39 14.05 7.92
CA LEU A 7 5.83 12.68 7.65
C LEU A 7 5.60 11.78 8.87
N LYS A 8 5.97 12.22 10.06
CA LYS A 8 5.69 11.50 11.32
C LYS A 8 4.20 11.22 11.48
N ALA A 9 3.36 12.25 11.32
CA ALA A 9 1.93 12.11 11.45
C ALA A 9 1.33 11.16 10.39
N ALA A 10 1.80 11.22 9.14
CA ALA A 10 1.36 10.33 8.08
C ALA A 10 1.74 8.87 8.35
N VAL A 11 2.97 8.62 8.82
CA VAL A 11 3.46 7.28 9.14
C VAL A 11 2.73 6.69 10.36
N ILE A 12 2.55 7.46 11.44
CA ILE A 12 1.87 6.99 12.66
C ILE A 12 0.41 6.62 12.38
N ASN A 13 -0.26 7.39 11.54
CA ASN A 13 -1.67 7.15 11.18
C ASN A 13 -1.83 6.19 10.00
N GLU A 14 -0.74 5.65 9.45
CA GLU A 14 -0.72 4.84 8.23
C GLU A 14 -1.50 5.49 7.06
N ASP A 15 -1.46 6.83 6.97
CA ASP A 15 -2.23 7.63 6.02
C ASP A 15 -1.54 7.66 4.65
N ILE A 16 -1.90 6.69 3.80
CA ILE A 16 -1.30 6.49 2.48
C ILE A 16 -1.51 7.71 1.56
N GLU A 17 -2.65 8.41 1.66
CA GLU A 17 -2.90 9.58 0.81
C GLU A 17 -1.99 10.75 1.22
N LYS A 18 -1.81 11.00 2.52
CA LYS A 18 -0.79 11.97 2.97
C LYS A 18 0.62 11.57 2.57
N LEU A 19 0.97 10.28 2.63
CA LEU A 19 2.29 9.82 2.17
C LEU A 19 2.49 10.12 0.68
N LYS A 20 1.47 9.97 -0.16
CA LYS A 20 1.53 10.33 -1.59
C LYS A 20 1.69 11.83 -1.82
N GLU A 21 1.01 12.66 -1.03
CA GLU A 21 1.16 14.11 -1.10
C GLU A 21 2.60 14.53 -0.74
N LEU A 22 3.16 13.93 0.31
CA LEU A 22 4.51 14.23 0.78
C LEU A 22 5.62 13.89 -0.24
N ILE A 23 5.42 12.91 -1.13
CA ILE A 23 6.37 12.60 -2.20
C ILE A 23 6.54 13.79 -3.18
N LYS A 24 5.51 14.64 -3.30
CA LYS A 24 5.53 15.82 -4.17
C LYS A 24 6.15 17.04 -3.48
N GLU A 25 6.33 17.00 -2.16
CA GLU A 25 6.95 18.08 -1.40
C GLU A 25 8.47 17.95 -1.44
N GLU A 26 9.18 19.09 -1.47
CA GLU A 26 10.64 19.11 -1.38
C GLU A 26 11.08 18.78 0.06
N ILE A 27 12.02 17.86 0.19
CA ILE A 27 12.53 17.44 1.50
C ILE A 27 13.43 18.55 2.06
N SER A 28 12.95 19.20 3.12
CA SER A 28 13.72 20.23 3.84
C SER A 28 14.17 19.73 5.22
N PHE A 29 15.45 19.87 5.55
CA PHE A 29 16.01 19.62 6.87
C PHE A 29 17.10 20.64 7.22
N SER A 30 17.31 20.85 8.51
CA SER A 30 18.23 21.85 9.07
C SER A 30 19.45 21.25 9.75
N SER A 31 19.44 19.94 10.04
CA SER A 31 20.53 19.23 10.70
C SER A 31 20.67 17.79 10.22
N ILE A 32 21.84 17.20 10.46
CA ILE A 32 22.11 15.79 10.17
C ILE A 32 21.16 14.88 10.98
N ASP A 33 20.83 15.24 12.22
CA ASP A 33 19.93 14.45 13.05
C ASP A 33 18.49 14.49 12.52
N GLU A 34 18.03 15.65 12.03
CA GLU A 34 16.74 15.76 11.34
C GLU A 34 16.73 14.90 10.06
N ALA A 35 17.82 14.89 9.30
CA ALA A 35 17.93 14.04 8.10
C ALA A 35 17.91 12.53 8.43
N LYS A 36 18.62 12.11 9.49
CA LYS A 36 18.57 10.72 9.99
C LYS A 36 17.16 10.33 10.38
N GLU A 37 16.46 11.23 11.08
CA GLU A 37 15.10 10.98 11.52
C GLU A 37 14.14 10.88 10.33
N ILE A 38 14.21 11.80 9.36
CA ILE A 38 13.44 11.71 8.11
C ILE A 38 13.66 10.36 7.43
N ASN A 39 14.92 9.92 7.28
CA ASN A 39 15.24 8.64 6.65
C ASN A 39 14.63 7.45 7.40
N PHE A 40 14.62 7.49 8.73
CA PHE A 40 13.96 6.46 9.54
C PHE A 40 12.45 6.39 9.27
N TYR A 41 11.76 7.53 9.24
CA TYR A 41 10.32 7.55 8.93
C TYR A 41 10.01 7.18 7.49
N ILE A 42 10.87 7.51 6.52
CA ILE A 42 10.74 7.05 5.13
C ILE A 42 10.80 5.52 5.06
N LYS A 43 11.74 4.89 5.75
CA LYS A 43 11.82 3.41 5.79
C LYS A 43 10.57 2.79 6.40
N MET A 44 10.03 3.39 7.46
CA MET A 44 8.75 2.93 8.02
C MET A 44 7.59 3.11 7.04
N ALA A 45 7.52 4.23 6.32
CA ALA A 45 6.53 4.47 5.27
C ALA A 45 6.59 3.40 4.16
N VAL A 46 7.80 3.02 3.73
CA VAL A 46 7.99 1.95 2.74
C VAL A 46 7.41 0.62 3.25
N ASN A 47 7.69 0.26 4.50
CA ASN A 47 7.14 -0.97 5.10
C ASN A 47 5.61 -0.97 5.14
N ILE A 48 4.98 0.18 5.41
CA ILE A 48 3.51 0.31 5.40
C ILE A 48 2.98 0.04 3.99
N LEU A 49 3.60 0.64 2.97
CA LEU A 49 3.19 0.45 1.57
C LEU A 49 3.38 -0.99 1.09
N GLU A 50 4.44 -1.67 1.53
CA GLU A 50 4.67 -3.09 1.23
C GLU A 50 3.57 -3.98 1.82
N LYS A 51 3.19 -3.76 3.09
CA LYS A 51 2.09 -4.49 3.73
C LYS A 51 0.77 -4.31 2.98
N GLU A 52 0.45 -3.07 2.57
CA GLU A 52 -0.79 -2.82 1.84
C GLU A 52 -0.78 -3.47 0.45
N LYS A 53 0.37 -3.47 -0.23
CA LYS A 53 0.56 -4.19 -1.49
C LYS A 53 0.34 -5.70 -1.33
N GLU A 54 0.89 -6.30 -0.29
CA GLU A 54 0.72 -7.73 0.00
C GLU A 54 -0.75 -8.09 0.28
N LYS A 55 -1.43 -7.27 1.09
CA LYS A 55 -2.85 -7.42 1.39
C LYS A 55 -3.69 -7.36 0.11
N LEU A 56 -3.48 -6.32 -0.70
CA LEU A 56 -4.19 -6.15 -1.98
C LEU A 56 -3.94 -7.32 -2.94
N SER A 57 -2.69 -7.81 -3.00
CA SER A 57 -2.33 -8.96 -3.83
C SER A 57 -3.08 -10.23 -3.39
N SER A 58 -3.16 -10.47 -2.08
CA SER A 58 -3.90 -11.59 -1.50
C SER A 58 -5.40 -11.52 -1.82
N GLU A 59 -6.01 -10.35 -1.69
CA GLU A 59 -7.40 -10.11 -2.06
C GLU A 59 -7.66 -10.35 -3.55
N MET A 60 -6.77 -9.86 -4.40
CA MET A 60 -6.84 -10.08 -5.85
C MET A 60 -6.74 -11.56 -6.22
N GLN A 61 -5.89 -12.32 -5.55
CA GLN A 61 -5.80 -13.77 -5.74
C GLN A 61 -7.10 -14.47 -5.34
N LYS A 62 -7.74 -14.07 -4.25
CA LYS A 62 -9.05 -14.60 -3.85
C LYS A 62 -10.12 -14.30 -4.90
N ILE A 63 -10.17 -13.08 -5.42
CA ILE A 63 -11.10 -12.69 -6.49
C ILE A 63 -10.87 -13.55 -7.74
N LYS A 64 -9.61 -13.74 -8.16
CA LYS A 64 -9.28 -14.60 -9.31
C LYS A 64 -9.71 -16.05 -9.11
N LYS A 65 -9.54 -16.61 -7.90
CA LYS A 65 -10.00 -17.97 -7.56
C LYS A 65 -11.53 -18.07 -7.64
N LEU A 66 -12.25 -17.10 -7.10
CA LEU A 66 -13.72 -17.05 -7.17
C LEU A 66 -14.22 -16.93 -8.61
N GLN A 67 -13.60 -16.07 -9.42
CA GLN A 67 -13.92 -15.95 -10.84
C GLN A 67 -13.71 -17.29 -11.55
N LYS A 68 -12.56 -17.94 -11.35
CA LYS A 68 -12.25 -19.25 -11.95
C LYS A 68 -13.29 -20.30 -11.57
N PHE A 69 -13.65 -20.41 -10.29
CA PHE A 69 -14.69 -21.33 -9.81
C PHE A 69 -16.05 -21.07 -10.48
N ASN A 70 -16.46 -19.80 -10.60
CA ASN A 70 -17.71 -19.43 -11.27
C ASN A 70 -17.70 -19.74 -12.77
N PHE A 71 -16.54 -19.64 -13.43
CA PHE A 71 -16.38 -20.02 -14.84
C PHE A 71 -16.39 -21.54 -15.05
N GLU A 72 -15.77 -22.31 -14.16
CA GLU A 72 -15.75 -23.78 -14.21
C GLU A 72 -17.15 -24.36 -13.97
N ASN A 73 -17.88 -23.90 -12.95
CA ASN A 73 -19.26 -24.31 -12.72
C ASN A 73 -20.20 -23.96 -13.88
N LYS A 74 -19.99 -22.83 -14.56
CA LYS A 74 -20.77 -22.49 -15.76
C LYS A 74 -20.52 -23.50 -16.88
N LYS A 75 -19.27 -23.92 -17.11
CA LYS A 75 -18.96 -24.94 -18.14
C LYS A 75 -19.60 -26.28 -17.82
N ASP A 76 -19.60 -26.69 -16.55
CA ASP A 76 -20.25 -27.95 -16.15
C ASP A 76 -21.77 -27.90 -16.37
N LEU A 77 -22.44 -26.76 -16.08
CA LEU A 77 -23.86 -26.56 -16.38
C LEU A 77 -24.20 -26.60 -17.88
N PHE A 78 -23.28 -26.22 -18.77
CA PHE A 78 -23.47 -26.35 -20.22
C PHE A 78 -23.16 -27.76 -20.75
N ASN A 79 -22.40 -28.57 -20.01
CA ASN A 79 -22.12 -29.97 -20.36
C ASN A 79 -23.23 -30.95 -19.94
N PHE A 80 -24.28 -30.49 -19.24
CA PHE A 80 -25.45 -31.32 -18.90
C PHE A 80 -26.59 -31.26 -19.95
N LYS A 81 -26.38 -30.61 -21.09
CA LYS A 81 -27.31 -30.69 -22.23
C LYS A 81 -26.73 -31.55 -23.34
N ILE A 82 -27.31 -32.75 -23.43
CA ILE A 82 -27.23 -33.84 -24.43
C ILE A 82 -26.50 -35.07 -23.89
#